data_AF-A0A965Y0B3-F1
#
_entry.id   AF-A0A965Y0B3-F1
#
_cell.length_a   1.000
_cell.length_b   1.000
_cell.length_c   1.000
_cell.angle_alpha   90.00
_cell.angle_beta   90.00
_cell.angle_gamma   90.00
#
_symmetry.space_group_name_H-M   'P 1'
#
loop_
_entity.id
_entity.type
_entity.pdbx_description
1 polymer ?
#
loop_
_entity_poly.entity_id
_entity_poly.type
_entity_poly.pdbx_seq_one_letter_code
_entity_poly.pdbx_strand_id
1 'polypeptide(L)'
;MRRSIMNTEQEKREPAAMPSADEPAVSWVDSSQPAAIERGREVVVLYGIDPGSRQGRSLLGLLAAMAIPVRLVAPDQLNQTVAFCAAIPDAQAATLPGSGTAPDVQMMLMRDLGDGQINDLLRQIRESEAGPIRLKAVVTAHNQAWTLIDLIRELEEEHAMMGAYTRLRQSMQLAESWLAAADDEAEASAALRDLLSQATALVSGTEPPPVDSMLAIDRAIRERL
;
A
#
# COMPACT_ATOMS: atom_id res chain seq x y z
N MET A 1 53.72 -58.12 -53.39
CA MET A 1 54.96 -57.69 -54.08
C MET A 1 54.59 -56.61 -55.09
N ARG A 2 55.31 -55.48 -55.11
CA ARG A 2 55.17 -54.28 -55.98
C ARG A 2 54.02 -53.33 -55.58
N ARG A 3 54.28 -52.22 -54.87
CA ARG A 3 55.01 -50.96 -55.19
C ARG A 3 54.33 -50.09 -56.24
N SER A 4 54.26 -48.78 -55.88
CA SER A 4 54.56 -47.63 -56.75
C SER A 4 53.40 -47.14 -57.64
N ILE A 5 53.12 -45.84 -57.84
CA ILE A 5 53.85 -44.57 -57.66
C ILE A 5 52.83 -43.40 -57.73
N MET A 6 53.11 -42.35 -56.95
CA MET A 6 52.91 -40.88 -57.10
C MET A 6 51.65 -40.33 -57.80
N ASN A 7 50.90 -39.45 -57.12
CA ASN A 7 51.00 -37.97 -57.16
C ASN A 7 50.70 -37.42 -58.57
N THR A 8 49.76 -36.51 -58.77
CA THR A 8 50.00 -35.06 -58.66
C THR A 8 48.67 -34.30 -58.91
N GLU A 9 48.43 -33.22 -58.13
CA GLU A 9 47.59 -32.04 -58.44
C GLU A 9 46.08 -32.24 -58.66
N GLN A 10 45.16 -31.35 -58.29
CA GLN A 10 45.09 -30.16 -57.44
C GLN A 10 43.59 -29.82 -57.39
N GLU A 11 43.13 -29.28 -56.27
CA GLU A 11 41.96 -28.39 -56.16
C GLU A 11 40.60 -28.84 -56.75
N LYS A 12 39.71 -29.31 -55.88
CA LYS A 12 38.71 -28.39 -55.32
C LYS A 12 38.15 -28.92 -54.01
N ARG A 13 38.14 -28.00 -53.04
CA ARG A 13 37.66 -28.12 -51.67
C ARG A 13 36.32 -28.85 -51.56
N GLU A 14 36.35 -29.90 -50.74
CA GLU A 14 35.41 -30.36 -49.69
C GLU A 14 34.30 -29.38 -49.21
N PRO A 15 33.37 -29.80 -48.30
CA PRO A 15 32.94 -31.16 -47.89
C PRO A 15 31.39 -31.33 -47.98
N ALA A 16 30.87 -32.53 -48.17
CA ALA A 16 30.48 -33.51 -47.14
C ALA A 16 29.45 -32.99 -46.10
N ALA A 17 28.28 -33.63 -46.18
CA ALA A 17 27.44 -34.09 -45.08
C ALA A 17 27.01 -33.09 -43.98
N MET A 18 25.69 -32.94 -43.91
CA MET A 18 24.95 -32.50 -42.73
C MET A 18 25.48 -33.11 -41.42
N PRO A 19 25.45 -32.35 -40.32
CA PRO A 19 25.14 -32.91 -39.03
C PRO A 19 23.70 -32.57 -38.64
N SER A 20 22.94 -33.64 -38.44
CA SER A 20 21.74 -33.70 -37.61
C SER A 20 22.10 -33.38 -36.16
N ALA A 21 21.34 -32.49 -35.53
CA ALA A 21 20.68 -32.69 -34.22
C ALA A 21 20.16 -31.32 -33.76
N ASP A 22 18.84 -31.22 -33.62
CA ASP A 22 18.13 -30.14 -32.95
C ASP A 22 18.79 -29.84 -31.57
N GLU A 23 19.51 -28.72 -31.49
CA GLU A 23 19.82 -28.06 -30.23
C GLU A 23 18.59 -27.25 -29.77
N PRO A 24 18.33 -27.19 -28.45
CA PRO A 24 17.09 -26.62 -27.92
C PRO A 24 17.05 -25.11 -28.14
N ALA A 25 15.91 -24.63 -28.66
CA ALA A 25 15.59 -23.22 -28.79
C ALA A 25 15.64 -22.52 -27.43
N VAL A 26 16.65 -21.67 -27.23
CA VAL A 26 16.68 -20.70 -26.14
C VAL A 26 15.56 -19.69 -26.39
N SER A 27 14.47 -19.83 -25.65
CA SER A 27 13.35 -18.89 -25.67
C SER A 27 13.78 -17.57 -25.02
N TRP A 28 14.07 -16.57 -25.84
CA TRP A 28 14.14 -15.20 -25.39
C TRP A 28 12.75 -14.77 -24.89
N VAL A 29 12.59 -14.66 -23.58
CA VAL A 29 11.42 -14.00 -22.99
C VAL A 29 11.60 -12.50 -23.20
N ASP A 30 10.81 -11.95 -24.13
CA ASP A 30 10.61 -10.52 -24.30
C ASP A 30 10.10 -9.92 -22.98
N SER A 31 10.94 -9.13 -22.33
CA SER A 31 10.68 -8.48 -21.04
C SER A 31 9.78 -7.23 -21.15
N SER A 32 9.06 -7.09 -22.27
CA SER A 32 8.24 -5.90 -22.58
C SER A 32 6.74 -6.14 -22.54
N GLN A 33 6.27 -7.32 -22.11
CA GLN A 33 4.84 -7.53 -21.85
C GLN A 33 4.46 -6.94 -20.49
N PRO A 34 3.44 -6.06 -20.39
CA PRO A 34 2.86 -5.75 -19.09
C PRO A 34 2.37 -7.06 -18.48
N ALA A 35 2.70 -7.30 -17.21
CA ALA A 35 2.32 -8.50 -16.46
C ALA A 35 0.86 -8.85 -16.80
N ALA A 36 0.65 -10.03 -17.40
CA ALA A 36 -0.67 -10.51 -17.74
C ALA A 36 -1.52 -10.50 -16.46
N ILE A 37 -2.50 -9.60 -16.39
CA ILE A 37 -3.42 -9.50 -15.26
C ILE A 37 -4.16 -10.83 -15.22
N GLU A 38 -3.79 -11.72 -14.30
CA GLU A 38 -4.51 -12.95 -14.03
C GLU A 38 -5.90 -12.58 -13.52
N ARG A 39 -6.87 -12.50 -14.44
CA ARG A 39 -8.26 -12.18 -14.13
C ARG A 39 -8.78 -13.17 -13.09
N GLY A 40 -9.22 -12.65 -11.94
CA GLY A 40 -9.85 -13.44 -10.88
C GLY A 40 -9.14 -13.43 -9.51
N ARG A 41 -7.99 -12.77 -9.38
CA ARG A 41 -7.32 -12.57 -8.08
C ARG A 41 -7.74 -11.29 -7.35
N GLU A 42 -8.10 -10.26 -8.13
CA GLU A 42 -8.50 -8.95 -7.63
C GLU A 42 -9.76 -9.04 -6.76
N VAL A 43 -9.71 -8.40 -5.59
CA VAL A 43 -10.89 -8.26 -4.75
C VAL A 43 -10.74 -7.05 -3.83
N VAL A 44 -11.84 -6.37 -3.60
CA VAL A 44 -11.98 -5.35 -2.57
C VAL A 44 -12.79 -5.90 -1.41
N VAL A 45 -12.26 -5.78 -0.21
CA VAL A 45 -12.93 -6.19 1.03
C VAL A 45 -13.40 -4.93 1.76
N LEU A 46 -14.67 -4.88 2.15
CA LEU A 46 -15.27 -3.75 2.86
C LEU A 46 -15.76 -4.17 4.25
N TYR A 47 -15.48 -3.33 5.24
CA TYR A 47 -15.99 -3.45 6.61
C TYR A 47 -16.56 -2.11 7.08
N GLY A 48 -17.63 -2.15 7.87
CA GLY A 48 -18.26 -0.95 8.46
C GLY A 48 -19.00 -0.05 7.46
N ILE A 49 -19.21 -0.51 6.22
CA ILE A 49 -19.93 0.24 5.18
C ILE A 49 -21.27 -0.44 4.93
N ASP A 50 -22.36 0.22 5.32
CA ASP A 50 -23.72 -0.28 5.06
C ASP A 50 -24.05 -0.22 3.56
N PRO A 51 -24.31 -1.36 2.89
CA PRO A 51 -24.70 -1.41 1.48
C PRO A 51 -26.00 -0.67 1.15
N GLY A 52 -26.89 -0.46 2.13
CA GLY A 52 -28.14 0.29 1.96
C GLY A 52 -27.95 1.81 2.04
N SER A 53 -26.86 2.26 2.65
CA SER A 53 -26.53 3.68 2.75
C SER A 53 -26.25 4.31 1.38
N ARG A 54 -26.37 5.63 1.28
CA ARG A 54 -25.99 6.39 0.06
C ARG A 54 -24.52 6.11 -0.30
N GLN A 55 -23.67 6.13 0.71
CA GLN A 55 -22.23 5.89 0.60
C GLN A 55 -21.95 4.49 0.05
N GLY A 56 -22.52 3.45 0.67
CA GLY A 56 -22.33 2.06 0.29
C GLY A 56 -22.84 1.77 -1.12
N ARG A 57 -24.02 2.28 -1.49
CA ARG A 57 -24.53 2.16 -2.86
C ARG A 57 -23.61 2.80 -3.89
N SER A 58 -23.11 4.01 -3.62
CA SER A 58 -22.16 4.69 -4.51
C SER A 58 -20.86 3.90 -4.65
N LEU A 59 -20.30 3.40 -3.54
CA LEU A 59 -19.06 2.63 -3.55
C LEU A 59 -19.20 1.30 -4.29
N LEU A 60 -20.26 0.55 -4.00
CA LEU A 60 -20.55 -0.73 -4.66
C LEU A 60 -20.82 -0.55 -6.16
N GLY A 61 -21.55 0.51 -6.54
CA GLY A 61 -21.77 0.86 -7.95
C GLY A 61 -20.48 1.19 -8.69
N LEU A 62 -19.58 1.94 -8.05
CA LEU A 62 -18.25 2.27 -8.57
C LEU A 62 -17.40 1.01 -8.75
N LEU A 63 -17.30 0.16 -7.73
CA LEU A 63 -16.54 -1.09 -7.80
C LEU A 63 -17.08 -2.02 -8.88
N ALA A 64 -18.41 -2.10 -9.02
CA ALA A 64 -19.06 -2.84 -10.10
C ALA A 64 -18.75 -2.27 -11.49
N ALA A 65 -18.76 -0.95 -11.65
CA ALA A 65 -18.40 -0.28 -12.92
C ALA A 65 -16.93 -0.52 -13.31
N MET A 66 -16.04 -0.67 -12.32
CA MET A 66 -14.64 -1.05 -12.52
C MET A 66 -14.42 -2.56 -12.68
N ALA A 67 -15.49 -3.37 -12.65
CA ALA A 67 -15.44 -4.83 -12.69
C ALA A 67 -14.59 -5.47 -11.58
N ILE A 68 -14.50 -4.80 -10.41
CA ILE A 68 -13.75 -5.28 -9.24
C ILE A 68 -14.69 -6.09 -8.33
N PRO A 69 -14.39 -7.38 -8.05
CA PRO A 69 -15.16 -8.16 -7.09
C PRO A 69 -15.14 -7.56 -5.69
N VAL A 70 -16.27 -7.64 -4.98
CA VAL A 70 -16.41 -7.08 -3.62
C VAL A 70 -16.79 -8.16 -2.62
N ARG A 71 -16.17 -8.13 -1.44
CA ARG A 71 -16.55 -8.93 -0.27
C ARG A 71 -16.90 -8.00 0.89
N LEU A 72 -18.09 -8.20 1.46
CA LEU A 72 -18.50 -7.53 2.69
C LEU A 72 -18.12 -8.42 3.88
N VAL A 73 -17.52 -7.81 4.91
CA VAL A 73 -17.15 -8.49 6.14
C VAL A 73 -18.07 -8.04 7.26
N ALA A 74 -18.70 -9.00 7.92
CA ALA A 74 -19.55 -8.75 9.07
C ALA A 74 -18.71 -8.67 10.37
N PRO A 75 -19.24 -8.02 11.43
CA PRO A 75 -18.54 -7.89 12.71
C PRO A 75 -18.06 -9.22 13.34
N ASP A 76 -18.79 -10.31 13.13
CA ASP A 76 -18.45 -11.65 13.63
C ASP A 76 -17.27 -12.30 12.87
N GLN A 77 -16.89 -11.76 11.72
CA GLN A 77 -15.77 -12.21 10.91
C GLN A 77 -14.47 -11.45 11.19
N LEU A 78 -14.46 -10.49 12.12
CA LEU A 78 -13.27 -9.67 12.42
C LEU A 78 -12.07 -10.47 12.95
N ASN A 79 -12.32 -11.64 13.55
CA ASN A 79 -11.27 -12.54 14.01
C ASN A 79 -10.75 -13.47 12.91
N GLN A 80 -11.30 -13.39 11.70
CA GLN A 80 -10.75 -14.08 10.55
C GLN A 80 -9.47 -13.40 10.08
N THR A 81 -8.61 -14.16 9.42
CA THR A 81 -7.40 -13.61 8.83
C THR A 81 -7.72 -12.71 7.64
N VAL A 82 -6.86 -11.73 7.39
CA VAL A 82 -6.92 -10.90 6.18
C VAL A 82 -6.94 -11.78 4.92
N ALA A 83 -6.14 -12.85 4.89
CA ALA A 83 -6.14 -13.82 3.80
C ALA A 83 -7.51 -14.45 3.55
N PHE A 84 -8.20 -14.89 4.60
CA PHE A 84 -9.53 -15.48 4.49
C PHE A 84 -10.57 -14.45 4.01
N CYS A 85 -10.56 -13.25 4.59
CA CYS A 85 -11.44 -12.15 4.21
C CYS A 85 -11.23 -11.71 2.75
N ALA A 86 -9.98 -11.69 2.29
CA ALA A 86 -9.58 -11.33 0.93
C ALA A 86 -9.57 -12.52 -0.05
N ALA A 87 -10.20 -13.66 0.30
CA ALA A 87 -10.34 -14.81 -0.60
C ALA A 87 -9.01 -15.38 -1.13
N ILE A 88 -7.90 -15.23 -0.39
CA ILE A 88 -6.62 -15.78 -0.81
C ILE A 88 -6.77 -17.32 -0.90
N PRO A 89 -6.32 -17.95 -2.00
CA PRO A 89 -6.35 -19.40 -2.13
C PRO A 89 -5.75 -20.11 -0.90
N ASP A 90 -6.35 -21.22 -0.51
CA ASP A 90 -5.94 -22.06 0.62
C ASP A 90 -6.03 -21.40 2.01
N ALA A 91 -6.54 -20.17 2.11
CA ALA A 91 -6.78 -19.52 3.39
C ALA A 91 -7.92 -20.22 4.16
N GLN A 92 -7.61 -20.66 5.38
CA GLN A 92 -8.57 -21.34 6.24
C GLN A 92 -9.22 -20.34 7.20
N ALA A 93 -10.46 -20.65 7.59
CA ALA A 93 -11.14 -19.90 8.63
C ALA A 93 -10.37 -20.06 9.95
N ALA A 94 -10.13 -18.94 10.64
CA ALA A 94 -9.59 -18.96 11.98
C ALA A 94 -10.59 -19.63 12.93
N THR A 95 -10.08 -20.48 13.82
CA THR A 95 -10.84 -21.15 14.90
C THR A 95 -10.96 -20.28 16.16
N LEU A 96 -10.49 -19.03 16.10
CA LEU A 96 -10.50 -18.12 17.25
C LEU A 96 -11.92 -17.60 17.49
N PRO A 97 -12.48 -17.76 18.70
CA PRO A 97 -13.78 -17.17 19.03
C PRO A 97 -13.71 -15.65 18.90
N GLY A 98 -14.79 -15.04 18.40
CA GLY A 98 -15.01 -13.59 18.40
C GLY A 98 -14.72 -13.02 19.80
N SER A 99 -13.78 -12.10 19.93
CA SER A 99 -13.42 -11.51 21.22
C SER A 99 -13.38 -10.00 21.09
N GLY A 100 -14.24 -9.33 21.85
CA GLY A 100 -14.31 -7.88 21.95
C GLY A 100 -15.48 -7.24 21.19
N THR A 101 -15.66 -5.95 21.47
CA THR A 101 -16.61 -5.10 20.75
C THR A 101 -16.05 -4.81 19.36
N ALA A 102 -16.87 -5.01 18.33
CA ALA A 102 -16.50 -4.66 16.96
C ALA A 102 -16.27 -3.14 16.84
N PRO A 103 -15.17 -2.69 16.21
CA PRO A 103 -14.88 -1.27 16.05
C PRO A 103 -15.88 -0.65 15.07
N ASP A 104 -16.42 0.51 15.43
CA ASP A 104 -17.28 1.32 14.57
C ASP A 104 -16.42 2.16 13.61
N VAL A 105 -15.83 1.48 12.63
CA VAL A 105 -14.90 2.08 11.68
C VAL A 105 -15.12 1.54 10.26
N GLN A 106 -14.94 2.41 9.27
CA GLN A 106 -14.96 2.02 7.86
C GLN A 106 -13.58 1.62 7.38
N MET A 107 -13.49 0.47 6.72
CA MET A 107 -12.25 -0.03 6.14
C MET A 107 -12.44 -0.61 4.75
N MET A 108 -11.43 -0.40 3.89
CA MET A 108 -11.30 -1.03 2.58
C MET A 108 -9.94 -1.71 2.42
N LEU A 109 -9.94 -3.01 2.12
CA LEU A 109 -8.74 -3.72 1.70
C LEU A 109 -8.75 -3.93 0.20
N MET A 110 -7.58 -3.79 -0.42
CA MET A 110 -7.38 -3.99 -1.86
C MET A 110 -6.38 -5.12 -2.05
N ARG A 111 -6.81 -6.23 -2.65
CA ARG A 111 -5.94 -7.36 -2.96
C ARG A 111 -5.71 -7.43 -4.47
N ASP A 112 -4.45 -7.59 -4.86
CA ASP A 112 -4.02 -7.84 -6.25
C ASP A 112 -4.46 -6.77 -7.26
N LEU A 113 -4.86 -5.57 -6.80
CA LEU A 113 -5.04 -4.40 -7.67
C LEU A 113 -3.68 -3.78 -7.98
N GLY A 114 -3.41 -3.49 -9.25
CA GLY A 114 -2.22 -2.74 -9.65
C GLY A 114 -2.28 -1.27 -9.22
N ASP A 115 -1.13 -0.61 -9.08
CA ASP A 115 -1.03 0.78 -8.59
C ASP A 115 -1.90 1.76 -9.38
N GLY A 116 -1.98 1.60 -10.71
CA GLY A 116 -2.87 2.40 -11.56
C GLY A 116 -4.35 2.23 -11.19
N GLN A 117 -4.80 0.99 -11.00
CA GLN A 117 -6.17 0.68 -10.60
C GLN A 117 -6.48 1.20 -9.19
N ILE A 118 -5.55 1.07 -8.25
CA ILE A 118 -5.68 1.61 -6.90
C ILE A 118 -5.84 3.13 -6.97
N ASN A 119 -4.96 3.82 -7.70
CA ASN A 119 -5.02 5.28 -7.83
C ASN A 119 -6.34 5.75 -8.47
N ASP A 120 -6.80 5.07 -9.51
CA ASP A 120 -8.08 5.37 -10.16
C ASP A 120 -9.28 5.09 -9.26
N LEU A 121 -9.27 3.98 -8.52
CA LEU A 121 -10.30 3.66 -7.53
C LEU A 121 -10.37 4.74 -6.46
N LEU A 122 -9.24 5.08 -5.86
CA LEU A 122 -9.15 6.10 -4.80
C LEU A 122 -9.55 7.49 -5.29
N ARG A 123 -9.22 7.84 -6.55
CA ARG A 123 -9.64 9.09 -7.17
C ARG A 123 -11.16 9.13 -7.34
N GLN A 124 -11.75 8.11 -7.95
CA GLN A 124 -13.20 8.06 -8.18
C GLN A 124 -14.00 8.02 -6.86
N ILE A 125 -13.47 7.37 -5.83
CA ILE A 125 -14.08 7.40 -4.48
C ILE A 125 -14.14 8.84 -3.96
N ARG A 126 -13.06 9.62 -4.09
CA ARG A 126 -13.03 11.03 -3.66
C ARG A 126 -13.98 11.92 -4.47
N GLU A 127 -14.18 11.61 -5.74
CA GLU A 127 -15.01 12.39 -6.68
C GLU A 127 -16.50 12.02 -6.61
N SER A 128 -16.88 10.95 -5.89
CA SER A 128 -18.24 10.41 -5.82
C SER A 128 -18.88 10.57 -4.45
N GLU A 129 -20.17 10.19 -4.34
CA GLU A 129 -20.91 10.17 -3.07
C GLU A 129 -20.42 9.06 -2.11
N ALA A 130 -19.47 8.22 -2.53
CA ALA A 130 -18.83 7.23 -1.65
C ALA A 130 -17.96 7.89 -0.58
N GLY A 131 -17.48 9.12 -0.80
CA GLY A 131 -16.71 9.88 0.17
C GLY A 131 -15.42 9.19 0.63
N PRO A 132 -14.65 9.81 1.55
CA PRO A 132 -13.43 9.20 2.06
C PRO A 132 -13.75 7.99 2.95
N ILE A 133 -13.12 6.85 2.65
CA ILE A 133 -13.08 5.69 3.55
C ILE A 133 -11.94 5.91 4.54
N ARG A 134 -12.22 5.73 5.84
CA ARG A 134 -11.26 6.07 6.91
C ARG A 134 -9.99 5.23 6.85
N LEU A 135 -10.11 3.90 6.88
CA LEU A 135 -8.98 2.98 6.84
C LEU A 135 -8.86 2.31 5.47
N LYS A 136 -7.64 2.24 4.94
CA LYS A 136 -7.37 1.66 3.62
C LYS A 136 -6.05 0.93 3.68
N ALA A 137 -5.99 -0.28 3.16
CA ALA A 137 -4.74 -1.02 3.05
C ALA A 137 -4.70 -1.90 1.82
N VAL A 138 -3.49 -2.17 1.33
CA VAL A 138 -3.25 -3.21 0.34
C VAL A 138 -2.96 -4.50 1.09
N VAL A 139 -3.47 -5.62 0.60
CA VAL A 139 -3.14 -6.93 1.15
C VAL A 139 -1.71 -7.28 0.74
N THR A 140 -0.88 -7.60 1.72
CA THR A 140 0.55 -7.89 1.54
C THR A 140 0.93 -9.17 2.25
N ALA A 141 2.11 -9.72 1.93
CA ALA A 141 2.69 -10.86 2.65
C ALA A 141 2.83 -10.59 4.17
N HIS A 142 2.96 -9.32 4.56
CA HIS A 142 3.10 -8.93 5.96
C HIS A 142 1.79 -9.01 6.73
N ASN A 143 0.68 -8.50 6.15
CA ASN A 143 -0.60 -8.40 6.84
C ASN A 143 -1.56 -9.57 6.59
N GLN A 144 -1.33 -10.40 5.56
CA GLN A 144 -2.29 -11.46 5.19
C GLN A 144 -2.56 -12.48 6.31
N ALA A 145 -1.57 -12.72 7.18
CA ALA A 145 -1.67 -13.65 8.30
C ALA A 145 -2.36 -13.05 9.54
N TRP A 146 -2.51 -11.73 9.57
CA TRP A 146 -3.08 -11.02 10.73
C TRP A 146 -4.59 -11.22 10.77
N THR A 147 -5.17 -11.15 11.96
CA THR A 147 -6.62 -11.02 12.06
C THR A 147 -7.04 -9.65 11.53
N LEU A 148 -8.27 -9.57 11.04
CA LEU A 148 -8.78 -8.31 10.52
C LEU A 148 -8.86 -7.23 11.61
N ILE A 149 -9.18 -7.62 12.85
CA ILE A 149 -9.21 -6.69 13.99
C ILE A 149 -7.82 -6.16 14.35
N ASP A 150 -6.78 -6.97 14.27
CA ASP A 150 -5.41 -6.51 14.54
C ASP A 150 -4.92 -5.55 13.44
N LEU A 151 -5.24 -5.83 12.17
CA LEU A 151 -4.96 -4.91 11.07
C LEU A 151 -5.70 -3.57 11.26
N ILE A 152 -6.97 -3.60 11.69
CA ILE A 152 -7.72 -2.37 11.97
C ILE A 152 -7.01 -1.54 13.03
N ARG A 153 -6.60 -2.17 14.15
CA ARG A 153 -5.91 -1.47 15.25
C ARG A 153 -4.62 -0.82 14.79
N GLU A 154 -3.78 -1.56 14.07
CA GLU A 154 -2.52 -1.02 13.53
C GLU A 154 -2.79 0.19 12.62
N LEU A 155 -3.74 0.09 11.70
CA LEU A 155 -4.08 1.19 10.79
C LEU A 155 -4.64 2.41 11.54
N GLU A 156 -5.37 2.22 12.64
CA GLU A 156 -5.83 3.32 13.48
C GLU A 156 -4.67 4.02 14.20
N GLU A 157 -3.71 3.27 14.70
CA GLU A 157 -2.50 3.79 15.34
C GLU A 157 -1.63 4.57 14.34
N GLU A 158 -1.38 4.00 13.16
CA GLU A 158 -0.68 4.68 12.06
C GLU A 158 -1.40 5.96 11.63
N HIS A 159 -2.73 5.91 11.51
CA HIS A 159 -3.53 7.07 11.11
C HIS A 159 -3.48 8.19 12.16
N ALA A 160 -3.56 7.83 13.45
CA ALA A 160 -3.43 8.79 14.55
C ALA A 160 -2.04 9.43 14.56
N MET A 161 -0.99 8.62 14.37
CA MET A 161 0.40 9.08 14.30
C MET A 161 0.64 10.03 13.13
N MET A 162 0.26 9.63 11.92
CA MET A 162 0.41 10.47 10.72
C MET A 162 -0.42 11.76 10.80
N GLY A 163 -1.62 11.68 11.37
CA GLY A 163 -2.47 12.85 11.60
C GLY A 163 -1.84 13.84 12.58
N ALA A 164 -1.33 13.36 13.71
CA ALA A 164 -0.64 14.18 14.70
C ALA A 164 0.65 14.80 14.13
N TYR A 165 1.44 14.01 13.40
CA TYR A 165 2.65 14.48 12.74
C TYR A 165 2.38 15.59 11.72
N THR A 166 1.39 15.38 10.83
CA THR A 166 1.00 16.37 9.81
C THR A 166 0.55 17.68 10.46
N ARG A 167 -0.26 17.58 11.52
CA ARG A 167 -0.75 18.73 12.26
C ARG A 167 0.37 19.49 12.95
N LEU A 168 1.27 18.80 13.65
CA LEU A 168 2.42 19.42 14.30
C LEU A 168 3.29 20.15 13.27
N ARG A 169 3.59 19.51 12.13
CA ARG A 169 4.38 20.10 11.06
C ARG A 169 3.75 21.38 10.49
N GLN A 170 2.43 21.40 10.31
CA GLN A 170 1.71 22.60 9.88
C GLN A 170 1.82 23.73 10.90
N SER A 171 1.62 23.42 12.19
CA SER A 171 1.76 24.38 13.28
C SER A 171 3.19 24.93 13.38
N MET A 172 4.21 24.08 13.21
CA MET A 172 5.62 24.50 13.14
C MET A 172 5.85 25.49 12.00
N GLN A 173 5.35 25.18 10.79
CA GLN A 173 5.50 26.06 9.63
C GLN A 173 4.82 27.42 9.84
N LEU A 174 3.62 27.44 10.45
CA LEU A 174 2.94 28.69 10.80
C LEU A 174 3.75 29.48 11.82
N ALA A 175 4.27 28.83 12.85
CA ALA A 175 5.10 29.47 13.86
C ALA A 175 6.41 30.05 13.30
N GLU A 176 7.10 29.33 12.42
CA GLU A 176 8.28 29.82 11.72
C GLU A 176 7.96 31.05 10.89
N SER A 177 6.84 31.03 10.15
CA SER A 177 6.43 32.18 9.33
C SER A 177 6.02 33.40 10.18
N TRP A 178 5.38 33.19 11.31
CA TRP A 178 5.05 34.25 12.27
C TRP A 178 6.31 34.86 12.87
N LEU A 179 7.26 34.02 13.33
CA LEU A 179 8.54 34.49 13.89
C LEU A 179 9.36 35.29 12.89
N ALA A 180 9.32 34.94 11.61
CA ALA A 180 10.02 35.68 10.56
C ALA A 180 9.45 37.11 10.34
N ALA A 181 8.19 37.35 10.75
CA ALA A 181 7.52 38.64 10.62
C ALA A 181 7.47 39.43 11.95
N ALA A 182 7.80 38.79 13.07
CA ALA A 182 7.73 39.39 14.41
C ALA A 182 9.03 40.12 14.77
N ASP A 183 8.93 41.14 15.63
CA ASP A 183 10.10 41.76 16.24
C ASP A 183 10.79 40.78 17.21
N ASP A 184 12.12 40.70 17.14
CA ASP A 184 12.92 39.60 17.72
C ASP A 184 12.85 39.52 19.27
N GLU A 185 12.59 40.64 19.96
CA GLU A 185 12.72 40.80 21.42
C GLU A 185 11.46 40.46 22.24
N ALA A 186 10.34 40.11 21.61
CA ALA A 186 9.11 39.79 22.34
C ALA A 186 9.20 38.45 23.10
N GLU A 187 8.69 38.41 24.34
CA GLU A 187 8.61 37.18 25.16
C GLU A 187 7.84 36.06 24.44
N ALA A 188 6.80 36.43 23.68
CA ALA A 188 6.05 35.53 22.81
C ALA A 188 6.94 34.84 21.77
N SER A 189 7.87 35.59 21.16
CA SER A 189 8.84 35.06 20.19
C SER A 189 9.83 34.09 20.84
N ALA A 190 10.28 34.37 22.07
CA ALA A 190 11.17 33.46 22.81
C ALA A 190 10.48 32.13 23.14
N ALA A 191 9.25 32.18 23.66
CA ALA A 191 8.48 30.98 23.99
C ALA A 191 8.17 30.11 22.76
N LEU A 192 7.89 30.74 21.61
CA LEU A 192 7.61 30.03 20.37
C LEU A 192 8.85 29.36 19.79
N ARG A 193 10.04 30.01 19.86
CA ARG A 193 11.32 29.40 19.46
C ARG A 193 11.66 28.16 20.30
N ASP A 194 11.39 28.20 21.61
CA ASP A 194 11.58 27.05 22.49
C ASP A 194 10.66 25.87 22.09
N LEU A 195 9.39 26.13 21.83
CA LEU A 195 8.44 25.11 21.34
C LEU A 195 8.87 24.51 20.00
N LEU A 196 9.38 25.31 19.06
CA LEU A 196 9.91 24.81 17.79
C LEU A 196 11.15 23.92 18.00
N SER A 197 12.02 24.27 18.94
CA SER A 197 13.17 23.44 19.32
C SER A 197 12.72 22.09 19.88
N GLN A 198 11.76 22.08 20.81
CA GLN A 198 11.17 20.87 21.37
C GLN A 198 10.49 20.01 20.28
N ALA A 199 9.71 20.61 19.39
CA ALA A 199 9.07 19.93 18.28
C ALA A 199 10.09 19.26 17.36
N THR A 200 11.14 20.00 16.99
CA THR A 200 12.23 19.50 16.14
C THR A 200 12.95 18.31 16.77
N ALA A 201 13.26 18.40 18.07
CA ALA A 201 13.89 17.30 18.80
C ALA A 201 12.99 16.05 18.84
N LEU A 202 11.69 16.23 19.04
CA LEU A 202 10.71 15.15 19.10
C LEU A 202 10.61 14.40 17.75
N VAL A 203 10.55 15.12 16.63
CA VAL A 203 10.36 14.52 15.30
C VAL A 203 11.66 14.00 14.66
N SER A 204 12.83 14.38 15.18
CA SER A 204 14.14 13.96 14.65
C SER A 204 14.64 12.64 15.26
N GLY A 205 13.87 12.00 16.15
CA GLY A 205 14.22 10.74 16.78
C GLY A 205 14.23 9.54 15.83
N THR A 206 14.88 8.45 16.25
CA THR A 206 14.91 7.17 15.50
C THR A 206 13.67 6.30 15.72
N GLU A 207 12.86 6.62 16.72
CA GLU A 207 11.60 5.94 17.06
C GLU A 207 10.43 6.90 16.76
N PRO A 208 9.29 6.40 16.24
CA PRO A 208 8.12 7.25 16.02
C PRO A 208 7.71 7.94 17.33
N PRO A 209 7.54 9.27 17.31
CA PRO A 209 7.22 10.02 18.52
C PRO A 209 5.80 9.68 19.03
N PRO A 210 5.58 9.68 20.36
CA PRO A 210 4.25 9.46 20.92
C PRO A 210 3.24 10.51 20.44
N VAL A 211 2.04 10.05 20.06
CA VAL A 211 0.95 10.89 19.56
C VAL A 211 0.61 12.02 20.53
N ASP A 212 0.49 11.72 21.82
CA ASP A 212 0.14 12.70 22.85
C ASP A 212 1.18 13.82 22.96
N SER A 213 2.46 13.49 22.86
CA SER A 213 3.56 14.47 22.88
C SER A 213 3.46 15.42 21.68
N MET A 214 3.20 14.89 20.47
CA MET A 214 3.02 15.72 19.29
C MET A 214 1.80 16.65 19.42
N LEU A 215 0.67 16.13 19.90
CA LEU A 215 -0.55 16.92 20.10
C LEU A 215 -0.41 17.97 21.20
N ALA A 216 0.39 17.71 22.23
CA ALA A 216 0.68 18.67 23.29
C ALA A 216 1.48 19.87 22.75
N ILE A 217 2.54 19.62 21.98
CA ILE A 217 3.36 20.68 21.39
C ILE A 217 2.55 21.46 20.33
N ASP A 218 1.80 20.77 19.46
CA ASP A 218 0.90 21.41 18.49
C ASP A 218 -0.08 22.37 19.19
N ARG A 219 -0.71 21.94 20.28
CA ARG A 219 -1.63 22.79 21.04
C ARG A 219 -0.91 24.01 21.61
N ALA A 220 0.26 23.82 22.21
CA ALA A 220 1.03 24.89 22.82
C ALA A 220 1.48 25.95 21.80
N ILE A 221 1.82 25.54 20.57
CA ILE A 221 2.13 26.44 19.45
C ILE A 221 0.89 27.24 19.07
N ARG A 222 -0.25 26.57 18.82
CA ARG A 222 -1.48 27.23 18.37
C ARG A 222 -2.09 28.20 19.39
N GLU A 223 -1.85 28.00 20.68
CA GLU A 223 -2.27 28.94 21.73
C GLU A 223 -1.46 30.25 21.76
N ARG A 224 -0.32 30.30 21.04
CA ARG A 224 0.61 31.43 21.02
C ARG A 224 0.67 32.20 19.70
N LEU A 225 0.02 31.66 18.66
CA LEU A 225 -0.16 32.33 17.36
C LEU A 225 -1.44 33.17 17.38
#